data_AF-A0A2P7RJW6-F1
#
_entry.id   AF-A0A2P7RJW6-F1
#
_cell.length_a   1.000
_cell.length_b   1.000
_cell.length_c   1.000
_cell.angle_alpha   90.00
_cell.angle_beta   90.00
_cell.angle_gamma   90.00
#
_symmetry.space_group_name_H-M   'P 1'
#
loop_
_entity.id
_entity.type
_entity.pdbx_description
1 polymer ?
#
loop_
_entity_poly.entity_id
_entity_poly.type
_entity_poly.pdbx_seq_one_letter_code
_entity_poly.pdbx_strand_id
1 'polypeptide(L)'
;MTVRLRAHHLLCMLTYVGKGYSAAFTDNYDAIVERLSGGEDILLVAGPDDICRPLLGEDGAHCLNASVVERDALAAAAVGGLLGRPLGPGQRIALDPAVLARMREAFRQGTTRRACSECEWLDLCSRVSAGGFTGTKLVCPG
;
A
#
# COMPACT_ATOMS: atom_id res chain seq x y z
N MET A 1 -1.26 -12.27 -14.38
CA MET A 1 -1.65 -12.50 -12.97
C MET A 1 -1.81 -11.13 -12.32
N THR A 2 -2.41 -11.06 -11.13
CA THR A 2 -2.80 -9.80 -10.49
C THR A 2 -2.56 -9.89 -9.00
N VAL A 3 -2.05 -8.80 -8.42
CA VAL A 3 -1.92 -8.66 -6.97
C VAL A 3 -3.21 -8.08 -6.41
N ARG A 4 -3.79 -8.72 -5.42
CA ARG A 4 -4.99 -8.23 -4.74
C ARG A 4 -4.53 -7.36 -3.58
N LEU A 5 -4.95 -6.09 -3.56
CA LEU A 5 -4.63 -5.16 -2.49
C LEU A 5 -5.87 -4.45 -1.96
N ARG A 6 -5.86 -4.15 -0.67
CA ARG A 6 -6.74 -3.17 -0.06
C ARG A 6 -6.26 -1.76 -0.38
N ALA A 7 -7.17 -0.80 -0.31
CA ALA A 7 -6.87 0.56 -0.69
C ALA A 7 -5.77 1.20 0.17
N HIS A 8 -5.71 0.93 1.49
CA HIS A 8 -4.65 1.51 2.31
C HIS A 8 -3.26 0.95 1.97
N HIS A 9 -3.16 -0.31 1.52
CA HIS A 9 -1.90 -0.90 1.09
C HIS A 9 -1.32 -0.29 -0.17
N LEU A 10 -2.13 0.39 -0.99
CA LEU A 10 -1.63 1.26 -2.05
C LEU A 10 -0.70 2.35 -1.52
N LEU A 11 -0.92 2.82 -0.29
CA LEU A 11 -0.07 3.82 0.36
C LEU A 11 1.13 3.15 1.04
N CYS A 12 0.91 2.02 1.72
CA CYS A 12 1.97 1.29 2.42
C CYS A 12 3.10 0.85 1.48
N MET A 13 2.77 0.39 0.27
CA MET A 13 3.78 -0.11 -0.69
C MET A 13 4.73 0.98 -1.18
N LEU A 14 4.29 2.24 -1.17
CA LEU A 14 5.10 3.38 -1.62
C LEU A 14 6.36 3.55 -0.77
N THR A 15 6.26 3.22 0.52
CA THR A 15 7.30 3.41 1.54
C THR A 15 7.84 2.10 2.10
N TYR A 16 7.53 0.96 1.49
CA TYR A 16 7.95 -0.34 2.00
C TYR A 16 9.47 -0.54 1.84
N VAL A 17 10.15 -0.78 2.96
CA VAL A 17 11.63 -0.89 3.06
C VAL A 17 12.07 -2.23 3.66
N GLY A 18 11.27 -3.29 3.56
CA GLY A 18 11.59 -4.60 4.15
C GLY A 18 11.38 -4.67 5.67
N LYS A 19 10.41 -3.92 6.20
CA LYS A 19 10.02 -3.95 7.61
C LYS A 19 8.54 -4.29 7.75
N GLY A 20 8.20 -5.11 8.74
CA GLY A 20 6.82 -5.48 9.01
C GLY A 20 6.68 -6.27 10.30
N TYR A 21 5.54 -6.94 10.46
CA TYR A 21 5.11 -7.57 11.71
C TYR A 21 5.92 -8.81 12.10
N SER A 22 6.38 -9.56 11.12
CA SER A 22 7.12 -10.81 11.31
C SER A 22 8.02 -11.07 10.09
N ALA A 23 8.91 -12.06 10.19
CA ALA A 23 9.70 -12.52 9.06
C ALA A 23 8.79 -12.99 7.92
N ALA A 24 7.79 -13.84 8.21
CA ALA A 24 6.84 -14.34 7.22
C ALA A 24 6.03 -13.22 6.54
N PHE A 25 5.63 -12.18 7.29
CA PHE A 25 4.99 -11.00 6.70
C PHE A 25 5.94 -10.24 5.76
N THR A 26 7.19 -10.07 6.18
CA THR A 26 8.20 -9.35 5.40
C THR A 26 8.56 -10.11 4.12
N ASP A 27 8.78 -11.42 4.21
CA ASP A 27 9.08 -12.29 3.05
C ASP A 27 7.93 -12.28 2.03
N ASN A 28 6.68 -12.31 2.52
CA ASN A 28 5.50 -12.22 1.67
C ASN A 28 5.38 -10.84 0.98
N TYR A 29 5.63 -9.76 1.72
CA TYR A 29 5.54 -8.42 1.16
C TYR A 29 6.67 -8.15 0.16
N ASP A 30 7.88 -8.69 0.40
CA ASP A 30 8.98 -8.70 -0.56
C ASP A 30 8.57 -9.33 -1.90
N ALA A 31 7.96 -10.51 -1.86
CA ALA A 31 7.47 -11.18 -3.08
C ALA A 31 6.37 -10.36 -3.79
N ILE A 32 5.51 -9.66 -3.04
CA ILE A 32 4.46 -8.82 -3.62
C ILE A 32 5.03 -7.60 -4.31
N VAL A 33 5.97 -6.87 -3.68
CA VAL A 33 6.59 -5.71 -4.34
C VAL A 33 7.45 -6.12 -5.53
N GLU A 34 8.06 -7.31 -5.51
CA GLU A 34 8.74 -7.86 -6.69
C GLU A 34 7.78 -8.09 -7.86
N ARG A 35 6.62 -8.72 -7.61
CA ARG A 35 5.57 -8.92 -8.64
C ARG A 35 5.05 -7.59 -9.21
N LEU A 36 4.77 -6.62 -8.34
CA LEU A 36 4.35 -5.28 -8.75
C LEU A 36 5.44 -4.57 -9.57
N SER A 37 6.71 -4.72 -9.15
CA SER A 37 7.86 -4.18 -9.88
C SER A 37 8.07 -4.86 -11.23
N GLY A 38 7.66 -6.12 -11.37
CA GLY A 38 7.59 -6.85 -12.63
C GLY A 38 6.42 -6.45 -13.53
N GLY A 39 5.58 -5.49 -13.13
CA GLY A 39 4.47 -4.96 -13.92
C GLY A 39 3.14 -5.68 -13.74
N GLU A 40 3.00 -6.57 -12.74
CA GLU A 40 1.68 -7.09 -12.39
C GLU A 40 0.75 -5.96 -11.93
N ASP A 41 -0.50 -6.00 -12.41
CA ASP A 41 -1.50 -5.03 -12.02
C ASP A 41 -2.09 -5.33 -10.65
N ILE A 42 -2.76 -4.32 -10.08
CA ILE A 42 -3.42 -4.41 -8.78
C ILE A 42 -4.92 -4.51 -8.99
N LEU A 43 -5.57 -5.47 -8.33
CA LEU A 43 -7.01 -5.50 -8.14
C LEU A 43 -7.35 -5.04 -6.72
N LEU A 44 -8.17 -4.02 -6.61
CA LEU A 44 -8.67 -3.59 -5.31
C LEU A 44 -9.69 -4.59 -4.76
N VAL A 45 -9.53 -4.95 -3.50
CA VAL A 45 -10.40 -5.89 -2.79
C VAL A 45 -10.88 -5.32 -1.45
N ALA A 46 -11.99 -5.85 -0.96
CA ALA A 46 -12.45 -5.65 0.41
C ALA A 46 -11.94 -6.78 1.31
N GLY A 47 -11.74 -6.48 2.59
CA GLY A 47 -11.20 -7.44 3.57
C GLY A 47 -9.72 -7.74 3.33
N PRO A 48 -9.13 -8.70 4.06
CA PRO A 48 -7.71 -9.02 3.94
C PRO A 48 -7.26 -9.34 2.52
N ASP A 49 -6.03 -8.96 2.20
CA ASP A 49 -5.46 -9.08 0.87
C ASP A 49 -4.17 -9.90 0.83
N ASP A 50 -3.49 -9.87 -0.31
CA ASP A 50 -2.29 -10.68 -0.53
C ASP A 50 -1.18 -10.31 0.47
N ILE A 51 -1.06 -9.04 0.89
CA ILE A 51 -0.07 -8.60 1.89
C ILE A 51 -0.40 -9.15 3.27
N CYS A 52 -1.68 -9.12 3.67
CA CYS A 52 -2.12 -9.60 4.98
C CYS A 52 -2.04 -11.13 5.15
N ARG A 53 -1.91 -11.90 4.06
CA ARG A 53 -2.11 -13.36 4.08
C ARG A 53 -1.36 -14.10 5.21
N PRO A 54 -0.08 -13.80 5.53
CA PRO A 54 0.62 -14.47 6.62
C PRO A 54 0.02 -14.23 8.01
N LEU A 55 -0.74 -13.15 8.20
CA LEU A 55 -1.36 -12.77 9.49
C LEU A 55 -2.71 -13.46 9.73
N LEU A 56 -3.30 -14.13 8.72
CA LEU A 56 -4.69 -14.61 8.77
C LEU A 56 -4.94 -15.85 9.63
N GLY A 57 -3.96 -16.26 10.43
CA GLY A 57 -4.11 -17.30 11.45
C GLY A 57 -3.52 -16.91 12.80
N GLU A 58 -3.10 -15.65 12.97
CA GLU A 58 -2.53 -15.15 14.21
C GLU A 58 -3.61 -14.52 15.08
N ASP A 59 -3.54 -14.74 16.40
CA ASP A 59 -4.41 -14.06 17.36
C ASP A 59 -4.19 -12.55 17.27
N GLY A 60 -5.28 -11.79 17.13
CA GLY A 60 -5.21 -10.34 17.03
C GLY A 60 -4.84 -9.82 15.63
N ALA A 61 -5.13 -10.58 14.56
CA ALA A 61 -4.98 -10.14 13.17
C ALA A 61 -5.65 -8.78 12.91
N HIS A 62 -4.87 -7.70 13.01
CA HIS A 62 -5.37 -6.32 12.96
C HIS A 62 -6.08 -5.99 11.63
N CYS A 63 -5.78 -6.73 10.56
CA CYS A 63 -6.41 -6.59 9.27
C CYS A 63 -7.94 -6.83 9.29
N LEU A 64 -8.47 -7.48 10.32
CA LEU A 64 -9.90 -7.71 10.51
C LEU A 64 -10.60 -6.58 11.28
N ASN A 65 -9.86 -5.61 11.83
CA ASN A 65 -10.42 -4.55 12.67
C ASN A 65 -11.24 -3.55 11.84
N ALA A 66 -12.34 -3.06 12.41
CA ALA A 66 -13.21 -2.06 11.78
C ALA A 66 -12.46 -0.76 11.43
N SER A 67 -11.47 -0.37 12.23
CA SER A 67 -10.60 0.79 11.94
C SER A 67 -9.85 0.66 10.61
N VAL A 68 -9.54 -0.57 10.16
CA VAL A 68 -8.88 -0.78 8.86
C VAL A 68 -9.84 -0.54 7.70
N VAL A 69 -11.13 -0.79 7.88
CA VAL A 69 -12.16 -0.49 6.86
C VAL A 69 -12.27 1.02 6.65
N GLU A 70 -12.20 1.81 7.72
CA GLU A 70 -12.17 3.27 7.61
C GLU A 70 -10.91 3.77 6.89
N ARG A 71 -9.74 3.20 7.21
CA ARG A 71 -8.49 3.51 6.51
C ARG A 71 -8.57 3.19 5.02
N ASP A 72 -9.21 2.09 4.65
CA ASP A 72 -9.44 1.77 3.24
C ASP A 72 -10.29 2.82 2.55
N ALA A 73 -11.40 3.24 3.16
CA ALA A 73 -12.27 4.25 2.58
C ALA A 73 -11.52 5.58 2.37
N LEU A 74 -10.74 6.02 3.37
CA LEU A 74 -9.92 7.23 3.29
C LEU A 74 -8.84 7.12 2.20
N ALA A 75 -8.14 5.99 2.12
CA ALA A 75 -7.11 5.75 1.12
C ALA A 75 -7.71 5.67 -0.30
N ALA A 76 -8.83 4.98 -0.47
CA ALA A 76 -9.52 4.87 -1.75
C ALA A 76 -9.99 6.24 -2.26
N ALA A 77 -10.57 7.06 -1.38
CA ALA A 77 -10.99 8.42 -1.71
C ALA A 77 -9.79 9.29 -2.10
N ALA A 78 -8.71 9.25 -1.33
CA ALA A 78 -7.53 10.08 -1.57
C ALA A 78 -6.78 9.67 -2.85
N VAL A 79 -6.54 8.37 -3.05
CA VAL A 79 -5.88 7.87 -4.27
C VAL A 79 -6.81 8.01 -5.47
N GLY A 80 -8.12 7.85 -5.31
CA GLY A 80 -9.08 8.07 -6.39
C GLY A 80 -9.12 9.53 -6.85
N GLY A 81 -9.20 10.47 -5.91
CA GLY A 81 -9.08 11.90 -6.21
C GLY A 81 -7.73 12.22 -6.85
N LEU A 82 -6.65 11.62 -6.33
CA LEU A 82 -5.33 11.75 -6.93
C LEU A 82 -5.34 11.25 -8.36
N LEU A 83 -5.89 10.08 -8.70
CA LEU A 83 -5.86 9.50 -10.06
C LEU A 83 -6.97 10.03 -10.97
N GLY A 84 -7.86 10.89 -10.47
CA GLY A 84 -8.97 11.47 -11.22
C GLY A 84 -10.11 10.49 -11.52
N ARG A 85 -10.26 9.43 -10.73
CA ARG A 85 -11.37 8.47 -10.86
C ARG A 85 -11.74 7.81 -9.53
N PRO A 86 -13.00 7.41 -9.30
CA PRO A 86 -13.37 6.66 -8.13
C PRO A 86 -12.60 5.33 -8.03
N LEU A 87 -12.17 4.98 -6.82
CA LEU A 87 -11.54 3.69 -6.52
C LEU A 87 -12.34 2.94 -5.45
N GLY A 88 -12.35 1.62 -5.56
CA GLY A 88 -13.02 0.71 -4.65
C GLY A 88 -12.83 -0.74 -5.10
N PRO A 89 -13.34 -1.72 -4.34
CA PRO A 89 -13.24 -3.13 -4.69
C PRO A 89 -13.71 -3.41 -6.13
N GLY A 90 -12.95 -4.23 -6.86
CA GLY A 90 -13.21 -4.54 -8.27
C GLY A 90 -12.50 -3.62 -9.27
N GLN A 91 -11.98 -2.46 -8.84
CA GLN A 91 -11.19 -1.59 -9.70
C GLN A 91 -9.75 -2.09 -9.85
N ARG A 92 -9.17 -1.88 -11.03
CA ARG A 92 -7.79 -2.26 -11.34
C ARG A 92 -6.88 -1.04 -11.48
N ILE A 93 -5.64 -1.16 -11.02
CA ILE A 93 -4.61 -0.12 -11.13
C ILE A 93 -3.37 -0.73 -11.77
N ALA A 94 -2.89 -0.11 -12.85
CA ALA A 94 -1.55 -0.36 -13.38
C ALA A 94 -0.58 0.63 -12.74
N LEU A 95 0.54 0.12 -12.22
CA LEU A 95 1.63 0.95 -11.70
C LEU A 95 2.67 1.17 -12.80
N ASP A 96 2.51 2.26 -13.55
CA ASP A 96 3.59 2.78 -14.39
C ASP A 96 4.46 3.78 -13.59
N PRO A 97 5.65 4.16 -14.11
CA PRO A 97 6.52 5.12 -13.45
C PRO A 97 5.85 6.46 -13.11
N ALA A 98 4.95 6.96 -13.96
CA ALA A 98 4.28 8.23 -13.77
C ALA A 98 3.22 8.16 -12.64
N VAL A 99 2.45 7.07 -12.60
CA VAL A 99 1.48 6.78 -11.54
C VAL A 99 2.22 6.62 -10.20
N LEU A 100 3.30 5.84 -10.17
CA LEU A 100 4.08 5.64 -8.94
C LEU A 100 4.69 6.96 -8.45
N ALA A 101 5.29 7.76 -9.34
CA ALA A 101 5.87 9.06 -8.99
C ALA A 101 4.80 10.03 -8.44
N ARG A 102 3.62 10.09 -9.08
CA ARG A 102 2.49 10.92 -8.62
C ARG A 102 1.98 10.47 -7.25
N MET A 103 1.84 9.17 -7.02
CA MET A 103 1.43 8.62 -5.71
C MET A 103 2.45 8.95 -4.62
N ARG A 104 3.75 8.78 -4.92
CA ARG A 104 4.84 9.14 -4.00
C ARG A 104 4.86 10.62 -3.67
N GLU A 105 4.70 11.50 -4.66
CA GLU A 105 4.69 12.94 -4.43
C GLU A 105 3.49 13.37 -3.56
N ALA A 106 2.29 12.85 -3.86
CA ALA A 106 1.11 13.11 -3.05
C ALA A 106 1.26 12.60 -1.60
N PHE A 107 1.86 11.42 -1.43
CA PHE A 107 2.17 10.89 -0.10
C PHE A 107 3.16 11.78 0.65
N ARG A 108 4.24 12.22 -0.01
CA ARG A 108 5.26 13.11 0.58
C ARG A 108 4.67 14.47 1.00
N GLN A 109 3.76 15.02 0.20
CA GLN A 109 3.04 16.26 0.51
C GLN A 109 1.99 16.09 1.62
N GLY A 110 1.67 14.85 2.01
CA GLY A 110 0.67 14.56 3.03
C GLY A 110 -0.77 14.49 2.53
N THR A 111 -1.04 14.72 1.25
CA THR A 111 -2.40 14.83 0.69
C THR A 111 -3.17 13.50 0.69
N THR A 112 -2.45 12.38 0.73
CA THR A 112 -3.04 11.03 0.82
C THR A 112 -2.88 10.37 2.19
N ARG A 113 -2.34 11.07 3.20
CA ARG A 113 -1.92 10.46 4.47
C ARG A 113 -2.97 10.40 5.57
N ARG A 114 -4.19 10.90 5.34
CA ARG A 114 -5.26 10.85 6.36
C ARG A 114 -5.58 9.42 6.82
N ALA A 115 -5.46 8.43 5.94
CA ALA A 115 -5.60 7.01 6.29
C ALA A 115 -4.50 6.47 7.23
N CYS A 116 -3.39 7.22 7.39
CA CYS A 116 -2.23 6.78 8.15
C CYS A 116 -2.16 7.36 9.57
N SER A 117 -3.07 8.27 9.96
CA SER A 117 -2.93 9.09 11.17
C SER A 117 -2.74 8.29 12.47
N GLU A 118 -3.31 7.09 12.56
CA GLU A 118 -3.18 6.20 13.73
C GLU A 118 -2.36 4.94 13.41
N CYS A 119 -1.57 4.95 12.32
CA CYS A 119 -0.75 3.81 11.93
C CYS A 119 0.54 3.76 12.75
N GLU A 120 0.88 2.60 13.31
CA GLU A 120 2.14 2.40 14.05
C GLU A 120 3.38 2.69 13.18
N TRP A 121 3.27 2.51 11.86
CA TRP A 121 4.36 2.74 10.91
C TRP A 121 4.46 4.19 10.44
N LEU A 122 3.60 5.10 10.94
CA LEU A 122 3.52 6.49 10.48
C LEU A 122 4.91 7.17 10.47
N ASP A 123 5.67 7.04 11.54
CA ASP A 123 6.99 7.66 11.69
C ASP A 123 8.04 7.08 10.73
N LEU A 124 8.03 5.75 10.55
CA LEU A 124 8.90 5.10 9.58
C LEU A 124 8.58 5.62 8.17
N CYS A 125 7.31 5.59 7.78
CA CYS A 125 6.88 6.03 6.46
C CYS A 125 7.16 7.53 6.24
N SER A 126 7.02 8.36 7.28
CA SER A 126 7.38 9.80 7.23
C SER A 126 8.86 9.97 6.89
N ARG A 127 9.77 9.25 7.58
CA ARG A 127 11.21 9.31 7.29
C ARG A 127 11.54 8.82 5.88
N VAL A 128 10.93 7.73 5.43
CA VAL A 128 11.14 7.21 4.06
C VAL A 128 10.69 8.22 3.02
N SER A 129 9.51 8.83 3.18
CA SER A 129 9.01 9.85 2.24
C SER A 129 9.85 11.13 2.24
N ALA A 130 10.35 11.56 3.39
CA ALA A 130 11.24 12.72 3.52
C ALA A 130 12.61 12.45 2.87
N GLY A 131 13.10 11.21 2.95
CA GLY A 131 14.32 10.73 2.29
C GLY A 131 14.15 10.38 0.81
N GLY A 132 13.10 10.88 0.14
CA GLY A 132 12.88 10.68 -1.29
C GLY A 132 12.58 9.23 -1.69
N PHE A 133 12.02 8.42 -0.78
CA PHE A 133 11.72 7.00 -1.01
C PHE A 133 12.97 6.13 -1.24
N THR A 134 14.14 6.60 -0.82
CA THR A 134 15.38 5.84 -0.87
C THR A 134 15.26 4.53 -0.07
N GLY A 135 15.73 3.42 -0.66
CA GLY A 135 15.68 2.10 -0.03
C GLY A 135 14.31 1.42 -0.07
N THR A 136 13.31 2.02 -0.73
CA THR A 136 12.04 1.34 -0.97
C THR A 136 12.21 0.20 -1.95
N LYS A 137 11.52 -0.91 -1.69
CA LYS A 137 11.64 -2.14 -2.50
C LYS A 137 10.76 -2.12 -3.76
N LEU A 138 9.68 -1.33 -3.74
CA LEU A 138 8.84 -1.13 -4.92
C LEU A 138 9.55 -0.21 -5.93
N VAL A 139 9.79 -0.73 -7.12
CA VAL A 139 10.30 0.01 -8.27
C VAL A 139 9.33 -0.16 -9.45
N CYS A 140 9.30 0.76 -10.41
CA CYS A 140 8.64 0.51 -11.68
C CYS A 140 9.71 0.21 -12.73
N PRO A 141 9.41 -0.65 -13.74
CA PRO A 141 10.28 -0.79 -14.90
C PRO A 141 10.48 0.59 -15.55
N GLY A 142 11.73 0.91 -15.88
CA GLY A 142 12.09 2.12 -16.62
C GLY A 142 11.74 2.02 -18.10
#